data_AF-A0A9W7GJS5-F1
#
_entry.id   AF-A0A9W7GJS5-F1
#
_cell.length_a   1.000
_cell.length_b   1.000
_cell.length_c   1.000
_cell.angle_alpha   90.00
_cell.angle_beta   90.00
_cell.angle_gamma   90.00
#
_symmetry.space_group_name_H-M   'P 1'
#
loop_
_entity.id
_entity.type
_entity.pdbx_description
1 polymer ?
#
loop_
_entity_poly.entity_id
_entity_poly.type
_entity_poly.pdbx_seq_one_letter_code
_entity_poly.pdbx_strand_id
1 'polypeptide(L)'
;MANELDDDDQSALTHDFGDYDEGYDYEGKEGEGGELVPHPDWERHFDDESQSAYFYNKKTGETTWDEPAWTPMGETADYDYDQYGEGDEWVGGEGGEEVDYDPSGVKQALAAFTVPPLVPKRWTDFGQKILFHGIENPSPFLRINVFEADSPSRESFRLTEAAPKEWRTKMVFYAFCHQMPNTVRYDISYGMNPFRNRLLPQKAASQAKRDISKWSVSRKVEETGFWAFPLHVTGSQLFNVDWTSGPDRYKITTNPQPEWQWTRCFNFFAFTANKFHVLECKDPLCYKIVEGHTVGNAIGLDENGDQWDCILAFYAFKTQVPGTNRYCIQQQYEPHYRTRIGMEPSQSASKGWLDHTEFYAFDTAMPGTCKLNAQYTVRSTEAYSLSAEQFRLYVKDPWGQWENKFALYVFPASDVKITEGD
;
A
#
# COMPACT_ATOMS: atom_id res chain seq x y z
N MET A 1 -15.52 68.55 0.21
CA MET A 1 -16.77 68.01 0.79
C MET A 1 -16.38 66.77 1.54
N ALA A 2 -16.21 66.93 2.85
CA ALA A 2 -15.93 65.85 3.79
C ALA A 2 -17.26 65.18 4.13
N ASN A 3 -17.27 63.85 4.16
CA ASN A 3 -18.35 63.08 4.78
C ASN A 3 -17.74 62.33 5.96
N GLU A 4 -18.07 62.84 7.14
CA GLU A 4 -18.06 62.15 8.41
C GLU A 4 -19.14 61.04 8.36
N LEU A 5 -18.83 59.87 8.89
CA LEU A 5 -19.82 58.83 9.19
C LEU A 5 -19.57 58.38 10.63
N ASP A 6 -20.65 58.49 11.39
CA ASP A 6 -20.77 58.42 12.83
C ASP A 6 -20.46 57.04 13.41
N ASP A 7 -19.75 57.08 14.55
CA ASP A 7 -19.75 56.07 15.60
C ASP A 7 -21.09 56.14 16.36
N ASP A 8 -21.71 54.98 16.62
CA ASP A 8 -22.51 54.66 17.82
C ASP A 8 -23.40 53.43 17.55
N ASP A 9 -23.05 52.26 18.11
CA ASP A 9 -24.00 51.43 18.87
C ASP A 9 -23.27 50.26 19.57
N GLN A 10 -22.89 50.47 20.83
CA GLN A 10 -22.54 49.39 21.75
C GLN A 10 -23.66 49.28 22.78
N SER A 11 -24.57 48.30 22.59
CA SER A 11 -25.52 47.90 23.62
C SER A 11 -25.32 46.44 24.01
N ALA A 12 -25.07 46.27 25.30
CA ALA A 12 -24.83 45.03 26.01
C ALA A 12 -26.01 44.04 25.92
N LEU A 13 -25.67 42.76 25.75
CA LEU A 13 -26.53 41.63 26.09
C LEU A 13 -25.76 40.71 27.04
N THR A 14 -25.90 41.00 28.34
CA THR A 14 -25.63 40.06 29.41
C THR A 14 -26.73 39.00 29.41
N HIS A 15 -26.41 37.80 28.95
CA HIS A 15 -27.31 36.64 29.08
C HIS A 15 -26.86 35.78 30.26
N ASP A 16 -27.71 35.83 31.27
CA ASP A 16 -27.78 35.07 32.49
C ASP A 16 -27.93 33.57 32.14
N PHE A 17 -26.89 32.77 32.42
CA PHE A 17 -26.96 31.32 32.34
C PHE A 17 -26.93 30.77 33.76
N GLY A 18 -28.12 30.41 34.23
CA GLY A 18 -28.36 29.82 35.52
C GLY A 18 -27.72 28.44 35.69
N ASP A 19 -27.34 28.21 36.94
CA ASP A 19 -27.02 26.93 37.55
C ASP A 19 -28.01 25.84 37.14
N TYR A 20 -27.49 24.80 36.49
CA TYR A 20 -28.09 23.47 36.48
C TYR A 20 -27.06 22.49 37.05
N ASP A 21 -27.23 22.26 38.35
CA ASP A 21 -26.68 21.18 39.15
C ASP A 21 -27.60 19.96 38.99
N GLU A 22 -27.18 18.96 38.23
CA GLU A 22 -27.76 17.61 38.31
C GLU A 22 -26.62 16.59 38.18
N GLY A 23 -26.23 16.06 39.34
CA GLY A 23 -25.32 14.94 39.47
C GLY A 23 -25.93 13.66 38.91
N TYR A 24 -25.16 12.99 38.05
CA TYR A 24 -25.42 11.61 37.68
C TYR A 24 -24.36 10.72 38.34
N ASP A 25 -24.80 9.97 39.35
CA ASP A 25 -24.09 8.85 39.95
C ASP A 25 -23.87 7.75 38.90
N TYR A 26 -22.62 7.61 38.44
CA TYR A 26 -22.18 6.46 37.66
C TYR A 26 -21.84 5.30 38.62
N GLU A 27 -22.85 4.50 38.97
CA GLU A 27 -22.61 3.18 39.53
C GLU A 27 -21.97 2.27 38.47
N GLY A 28 -20.78 1.76 38.81
CA GLY A 28 -19.98 0.87 37.98
C GLY A 28 -20.72 -0.44 37.69
N LYS A 29 -20.86 -0.74 36.40
CA LYS A 29 -21.08 -2.11 35.92
C LYS A 29 -19.76 -2.63 35.36
N GLU A 30 -19.10 -3.47 36.15
CA GLU A 30 -18.06 -4.37 35.67
C GLU A 30 -18.68 -5.31 34.63
N GLY A 31 -18.47 -4.98 33.35
CA GLY A 31 -18.85 -5.81 32.22
C GLY A 31 -17.73 -6.78 31.90
N GLU A 32 -18.01 -8.06 32.14
CA GLU A 32 -17.25 -9.27 31.82
C GLU A 32 -16.29 -9.10 30.62
N GLY A 33 -15.00 -8.96 30.93
CA GLY A 33 -13.93 -9.07 29.94
C GLY A 33 -13.77 -10.53 29.53
N GLY A 34 -13.83 -10.79 28.22
CA GLY A 34 -13.48 -12.10 27.67
C GLY A 34 -12.09 -12.51 28.15
N GLU A 35 -12.03 -13.61 28.87
CA GLU A 35 -10.83 -14.17 29.48
C GLU A 35 -9.85 -14.57 28.38
N LEU A 36 -8.74 -13.84 28.26
CA LEU A 36 -7.65 -14.22 27.37
C LEU A 36 -6.91 -15.41 27.99
N VAL A 37 -6.83 -16.52 27.26
CA VAL A 37 -6.18 -17.74 27.75
C VAL A 37 -4.69 -17.69 27.37
N PRO A 38 -3.76 -18.02 28.28
CA PRO A 38 -2.34 -18.11 27.95
C PRO A 38 -2.09 -19.08 26.81
N HIS A 39 -1.23 -18.71 25.86
CA HIS A 39 -0.78 -19.63 24.82
C HIS A 39 -0.08 -20.84 25.48
N PRO A 40 -0.45 -22.10 25.16
CA PRO A 40 -0.03 -23.29 25.91
C PRO A 40 1.50 -23.50 25.96
N ASP A 41 2.21 -22.96 24.98
CA ASP A 41 3.66 -23.08 24.85
C ASP A 41 4.47 -22.10 25.74
N TRP A 42 3.84 -21.06 26.30
CA TRP A 42 4.52 -20.03 27.10
C TRP A 42 4.21 -20.16 28.59
N GLU A 43 5.24 -20.09 29.42
CA GLU A 43 5.13 -20.08 30.88
C GLU A 43 5.61 -18.75 31.44
N ARG A 44 4.84 -18.18 32.37
CA ARG A 44 5.25 -16.98 33.10
C ARG A 44 6.09 -17.38 34.31
N HIS A 45 7.29 -16.84 34.38
CA HIS A 45 8.22 -16.96 35.49
C HIS A 45 8.42 -15.58 36.13
N PHE A 46 8.87 -15.58 37.38
CA PHE A 46 9.20 -14.35 38.12
C PHE A 46 10.67 -14.37 38.48
N ASP A 47 11.40 -13.31 38.13
CA ASP A 47 12.81 -13.17 38.46
C ASP A 47 12.96 -12.29 39.71
N ASP A 48 13.47 -12.89 40.78
CA ASP A 48 13.66 -12.24 42.08
C ASP A 48 14.71 -11.12 42.04
N GLU A 49 15.69 -11.18 41.13
CA GLU A 49 16.74 -10.15 41.02
C GLU A 49 16.23 -8.88 40.34
N SER A 50 15.43 -9.03 39.28
CA SER A 50 14.84 -7.89 38.55
C SER A 50 13.46 -7.47 39.04
N GLN A 51 12.86 -8.23 39.97
CA GLN A 51 11.50 -8.02 40.48
C GLN A 51 10.46 -7.91 39.35
N SER A 52 10.70 -8.62 38.24
CA SER A 52 9.91 -8.53 37.01
C SER A 52 9.54 -9.93 36.50
N ALA A 53 8.39 -10.02 35.84
CA ALA A 53 7.96 -11.27 35.21
C ALA A 53 8.63 -11.42 33.84
N TYR A 54 9.02 -12.64 33.49
CA TYR A 54 9.47 -13.01 32.15
C TYR A 54 8.69 -14.24 31.65
N PHE A 55 8.66 -14.45 30.34
CA PHE A 55 7.95 -15.55 29.70
C PHE A 55 8.96 -16.49 29.04
N TYR A 56 8.82 -17.79 29.30
CA TYR A 56 9.65 -18.85 28.74
C TYR A 56 8.85 -19.73 27.79
N ASN A 57 9.33 -19.93 26.56
CA ASN A 57 8.72 -20.81 25.58
C ASN A 57 9.27 -22.23 25.74
N LYS A 58 8.41 -23.18 26.14
CA LYS A 58 8.80 -24.58 26.35
C LYS A 58 9.25 -25.29 25.08
N LYS A 59 8.81 -24.85 23.91
CA LYS A 59 9.06 -25.50 22.62
C LYS A 59 10.34 -24.99 21.97
N THR A 60 10.61 -23.68 22.04
CA THR A 60 11.78 -23.06 21.40
C THR A 60 12.95 -22.85 22.35
N GLY A 61 12.71 -22.83 23.67
CA GLY A 61 13.70 -22.50 24.68
C GLY A 61 13.99 -20.99 24.79
N GLU A 62 13.19 -20.16 24.14
CA GLU A 62 13.35 -18.69 24.15
C GLU A 62 12.77 -18.06 25.43
N THR A 63 13.33 -16.92 25.83
CA THR A 63 12.84 -16.09 26.93
C THR A 63 12.55 -14.67 26.43
N THR A 64 11.50 -14.06 26.94
CA THR A 64 11.13 -12.66 26.62
C THR A 64 10.60 -11.95 27.86
N TRP A 65 10.82 -10.65 27.92
CA TRP A 65 10.24 -9.77 28.94
C TRP A 65 8.90 -9.16 28.48
N ASP A 66 8.67 -9.15 27.17
CA ASP A 66 7.42 -8.71 26.57
C ASP A 66 6.41 -9.86 26.58
N GLU A 67 5.17 -9.57 26.98
CA GLU A 67 4.09 -10.55 27.04
C GLU A 67 3.78 -11.10 25.63
N PRO A 68 3.97 -12.41 25.39
CA PRO A 68 3.81 -12.98 24.05
C PRO A 68 2.34 -12.88 23.61
N ALA A 69 2.10 -12.63 22.33
CA ALA A 69 0.76 -12.43 21.80
C ALA A 69 -0.14 -13.64 22.08
N TRP A 70 -1.18 -13.44 22.90
CA TRP A 70 -2.17 -14.46 23.23
C TRP A 70 -3.12 -14.70 22.07
N THR A 71 -3.48 -15.95 21.82
CA THR A 71 -4.43 -16.35 20.78
C THR A 71 -5.87 -16.20 21.26
N PRO A 72 -6.81 -15.70 20.43
CA PRO A 72 -8.23 -15.74 20.74
C PRO A 72 -8.68 -17.21 20.83
N MET A 73 -9.40 -17.56 21.88
CA MET A 73 -9.93 -18.92 22.10
C MET A 73 -10.87 -19.30 20.95
N GLY A 74 -10.46 -20.24 20.10
CA GLY A 74 -11.30 -20.73 18.99
C GLY A 74 -10.60 -21.47 17.84
N GLU A 75 -9.27 -21.49 17.76
CA GLU A 75 -8.54 -22.08 16.62
C GLU A 75 -8.08 -23.54 16.83
N THR A 76 -8.71 -24.28 17.73
CA THR A 76 -8.49 -25.74 17.85
C THR A 76 -9.81 -26.48 18.06
N ALA A 77 -10.52 -26.74 16.97
CA ALA A 77 -11.38 -27.92 16.81
C ALA A 77 -11.66 -28.10 15.32
N ASP A 78 -11.36 -29.29 14.82
CA ASP A 78 -11.78 -29.81 13.52
C ASP A 78 -13.27 -29.49 13.26
N TYR A 79 -13.54 -28.64 12.27
CA TYR A 79 -14.88 -28.45 11.74
C TYR A 79 -15.05 -29.35 10.51
N ASP A 80 -15.67 -30.50 10.78
CA ASP A 80 -16.25 -31.44 9.83
C ASP A 80 -17.30 -30.71 8.96
N TYR A 81 -16.99 -30.52 7.69
CA TYR A 81 -17.78 -29.75 6.72
C TYR A 81 -18.51 -30.69 5.73
N ASP A 82 -18.99 -31.84 6.18
CA ASP A 82 -19.74 -32.77 5.33
C ASP A 82 -21.22 -32.83 5.72
N GLN A 83 -21.99 -31.77 5.46
CA GLN A 83 -23.45 -31.92 5.37
C GLN A 83 -24.18 -30.80 4.62
N TYR A 84 -23.90 -30.57 3.34
CA TYR A 84 -24.89 -29.93 2.45
C TYR A 84 -24.86 -30.48 1.03
N GLY A 85 -25.85 -31.33 0.73
CA GLY A 85 -26.63 -31.28 -0.50
C GLY A 85 -25.98 -31.76 -1.79
N GLU A 86 -26.13 -33.06 -2.07
CA GLU A 86 -26.23 -33.56 -3.44
C GLU A 86 -27.29 -32.76 -4.21
N GLY A 87 -26.90 -32.21 -5.36
CA GLY A 87 -27.79 -31.43 -6.22
C GLY A 87 -27.18 -31.19 -7.61
N ASP A 88 -27.53 -32.09 -8.51
CA ASP A 88 -27.57 -31.98 -9.98
C ASP A 88 -26.25 -31.89 -10.77
N GLU A 89 -25.92 -33.05 -11.35
CA GLU A 89 -25.07 -33.27 -12.52
C GLU A 89 -25.44 -32.31 -13.67
N TRP A 90 -24.52 -31.39 -13.99
CA TRP A 90 -24.49 -30.74 -15.30
C TRP A 90 -23.60 -31.54 -16.25
N VAL A 91 -24.24 -32.28 -17.15
CA VAL A 91 -23.61 -32.93 -18.31
C VAL A 91 -23.75 -32.01 -19.51
N GLY A 92 -22.64 -31.51 -20.04
CA GLY A 92 -22.59 -30.98 -21.40
C GLY A 92 -21.62 -29.82 -21.62
N GLY A 93 -20.48 -30.10 -22.25
CA GLY A 93 -19.56 -29.08 -22.76
C GLY A 93 -18.18 -29.60 -23.11
N GLU A 94 -18.08 -30.59 -24.01
CA GLU A 94 -16.79 -31.04 -24.56
C GLU A 94 -16.15 -29.96 -25.43
N GLY A 95 -14.85 -29.68 -25.22
CA GLY A 95 -14.00 -29.12 -26.27
C GLY A 95 -13.09 -27.93 -25.93
N GLY A 96 -12.87 -27.60 -24.66
CA GLY A 96 -11.71 -26.77 -24.28
C GLY A 96 -10.54 -27.69 -23.94
N GLU A 97 -9.43 -27.61 -24.68
CA GLU A 97 -8.15 -28.16 -24.19
C GLU A 97 -7.82 -27.42 -22.89
N GLU A 98 -8.04 -28.09 -21.76
CA GLU A 98 -7.58 -27.65 -20.45
C GLU A 98 -6.05 -27.69 -20.49
N VAL A 99 -5.43 -26.54 -20.73
CA VAL A 99 -3.98 -26.40 -20.63
C VAL A 99 -3.65 -26.66 -19.17
N ASP A 100 -3.03 -27.80 -18.87
CA ASP A 100 -2.52 -28.15 -17.54
C ASP A 100 -1.59 -27.02 -17.06
N TYR A 101 -2.15 -26.05 -16.34
CA TYR A 101 -1.40 -25.01 -15.70
C TYR A 101 -0.54 -25.68 -14.64
N ASP A 102 0.77 -25.71 -14.84
CA ASP A 102 1.70 -26.25 -13.86
C ASP A 102 1.96 -25.20 -12.77
N PRO A 103 1.33 -25.30 -11.58
CA PRO A 103 1.59 -24.37 -10.49
C PRO A 103 3.04 -24.45 -9.96
N SER A 104 3.82 -25.44 -10.39
CA SER A 104 5.23 -25.59 -9.99
C SER A 104 6.11 -24.47 -10.55
N GLY A 105 5.90 -24.08 -11.81
CA GLY A 105 6.69 -23.02 -12.47
C GLY A 105 6.51 -21.66 -11.80
N VAL A 106 5.31 -21.37 -11.33
CA VAL A 106 4.98 -20.11 -10.64
C VAL A 106 5.57 -20.05 -9.23
N LYS A 107 5.50 -21.16 -8.47
CA LYS A 107 6.17 -21.25 -7.17
C LYS A 107 7.68 -21.08 -7.31
N GLN A 108 8.27 -21.67 -8.37
CA GLN A 108 9.68 -21.50 -8.68
C GLN A 108 10.02 -20.06 -9.06
N ALA A 109 9.18 -19.40 -9.87
CA ALA A 109 9.38 -18.01 -10.29
C ALA A 109 9.36 -17.02 -9.11
N LEU A 110 8.63 -17.32 -8.04
CA LEU A 110 8.62 -16.51 -6.82
C LEU A 110 9.68 -16.91 -5.78
N ALA A 111 10.39 -18.02 -5.96
CA ALA A 111 11.38 -18.49 -5.00
C ALA A 111 12.55 -17.51 -4.83
N ALA A 112 12.81 -16.67 -5.84
CA ALA A 112 13.84 -15.65 -5.82
C ALA A 112 13.37 -14.29 -5.27
N PHE A 113 12.08 -14.15 -4.92
CA PHE A 113 11.51 -12.88 -4.50
C PHE A 113 12.10 -12.42 -3.16
N THR A 114 12.53 -11.16 -3.13
CA THR A 114 13.03 -10.51 -1.92
C THR A 114 12.42 -9.12 -1.76
N VAL A 115 12.05 -8.77 -0.53
CA VAL A 115 11.59 -7.43 -0.19
C VAL A 115 12.81 -6.55 0.08
N PRO A 116 13.03 -5.45 -0.68
CA PRO A 116 14.14 -4.55 -0.41
C PRO A 116 14.04 -3.94 0.99
N PRO A 117 15.14 -3.86 1.76
CA PRO A 117 15.13 -3.30 3.10
C PRO A 117 14.86 -1.80 3.07
N LEU A 118 14.10 -1.32 4.07
CA LEU A 118 13.86 0.10 4.25
C LEU A 118 15.15 0.87 4.55
N VAL A 119 15.23 2.11 4.06
CA VAL A 119 16.32 3.01 4.42
C VAL A 119 16.25 3.35 5.92
N PRO A 120 17.38 3.33 6.64
CA PRO A 120 17.39 3.72 8.04
C PRO A 120 16.95 5.18 8.23
N LYS A 121 16.21 5.47 9.31
CA LYS A 121 15.71 6.83 9.65
C LYS A 121 16.79 7.92 9.55
N ARG A 122 18.00 7.64 10.02
CA ARG A 122 19.14 8.57 9.97
C ARG A 122 19.52 9.04 8.56
N TRP A 123 19.17 8.29 7.51
CA TRP A 123 19.42 8.67 6.11
C TRP A 123 18.29 9.53 5.54
N THR A 124 17.08 9.43 6.12
CA THR A 124 15.89 10.12 5.62
C THR A 124 15.77 11.55 6.11
N ASP A 125 16.43 11.89 7.22
CA ASP A 125 16.41 13.23 7.80
C ASP A 125 16.92 14.30 6.82
N PHE A 126 17.86 13.93 5.93
CA PHE A 126 18.39 14.83 4.91
C PHE A 126 17.38 15.08 3.78
N GLY A 127 16.81 14.02 3.20
CA GLY A 127 15.81 14.14 2.13
C GLY A 127 14.57 14.90 2.59
N GLN A 128 14.12 14.63 3.82
CA GLN A 128 13.02 15.36 4.46
C GLN A 128 13.26 16.88 4.50
N LYS A 129 14.45 17.32 4.91
CA LYS A 129 14.79 18.75 4.99
C LYS A 129 14.86 19.42 3.62
N ILE A 130 15.31 18.69 2.58
CA ILE A 130 15.40 19.23 1.22
C ILE A 130 14.01 19.39 0.61
N LEU A 131 13.16 18.36 0.69
CA LEU A 131 11.88 18.36 -0.01
C LEU A 131 10.82 19.23 0.66
N PHE A 132 10.87 19.33 1.99
CA PHE A 132 9.88 20.03 2.80
C PHE A 132 10.52 21.22 3.52
N HIS A 133 11.22 22.06 2.75
CA HIS A 133 11.94 23.20 3.30
C HIS A 133 10.99 24.13 4.05
N GLY A 134 11.30 24.40 5.33
CA GLY A 134 10.47 25.24 6.20
C GLY A 134 9.33 24.52 6.93
N ILE A 135 9.22 23.19 6.82
CA ILE A 135 8.28 22.39 7.59
C ILE A 135 9.02 21.73 8.76
N GLU A 136 8.64 22.08 9.99
CA GLU A 136 9.14 21.41 11.19
C GLU A 136 8.56 19.99 11.24
N ASN A 137 9.43 18.97 11.14
CA ASN A 137 9.08 17.54 11.17
C ASN A 137 8.15 17.09 10.02
N PRO A 138 8.62 17.03 8.77
CA PRO A 138 7.79 16.61 7.65
C PRO A 138 7.27 15.19 7.82
N SER A 139 5.99 15.01 7.53
CA SER A 139 5.34 13.71 7.61
C SER A 139 5.95 12.71 6.64
N PRO A 140 6.14 11.44 7.05
CA PRO A 140 6.38 10.37 6.11
C PRO A 140 5.16 10.20 5.18
N PHE A 141 5.42 9.66 3.99
CA PHE A 141 4.37 9.22 3.08
C PHE A 141 3.70 7.96 3.63
N LEU A 142 2.38 7.92 3.55
CA LEU A 142 1.56 6.78 3.94
C LEU A 142 0.94 6.17 2.69
N ARG A 143 1.16 4.88 2.44
CA ARG A 143 0.49 4.15 1.37
C ARG A 143 -0.92 3.76 1.82
N ILE A 144 -1.90 4.01 0.96
CA ILE A 144 -3.28 3.56 1.11
C ILE A 144 -3.61 2.68 -0.09
N ASN A 145 -3.98 1.44 0.19
CA ASN A 145 -4.43 0.46 -0.78
C ASN A 145 -5.96 0.46 -0.80
N VAL A 146 -6.53 0.64 -1.99
CA VAL A 146 -7.96 0.47 -2.24
C VAL A 146 -8.14 -0.89 -2.89
N PHE A 147 -8.90 -1.75 -2.23
CA PHE A 147 -9.28 -3.07 -2.73
C PHE A 147 -10.75 -3.07 -3.12
N GLU A 148 -11.09 -3.91 -4.09
CA GLU A 148 -12.47 -4.19 -4.49
C GLU A 148 -12.72 -5.69 -4.55
N ALA A 149 -13.96 -6.08 -4.30
CA ALA A 149 -14.49 -7.42 -4.51
C ALA A 149 -15.83 -7.31 -5.24
N ASP A 150 -16.12 -8.25 -6.14
CA ASP A 150 -17.30 -8.17 -7.03
C ASP A 150 -18.57 -8.80 -6.42
N SER A 151 -18.41 -9.79 -5.54
CA SER A 151 -19.51 -10.62 -5.03
C SER A 151 -19.54 -10.66 -3.50
N PRO A 152 -20.30 -9.78 -2.82
CA PRO A 152 -20.99 -8.60 -3.36
C PRO A 152 -20.02 -7.43 -3.62
N SER A 153 -20.39 -6.50 -4.51
CA SER A 153 -19.58 -5.30 -4.80
C SER A 153 -19.28 -4.49 -3.53
N ARG A 154 -18.00 -4.43 -3.15
CA ARG A 154 -17.54 -3.76 -1.93
C ARG A 154 -16.12 -3.24 -2.10
N GLU A 155 -15.81 -2.16 -1.38
CA GLU A 155 -14.48 -1.56 -1.35
C GLU A 155 -13.89 -1.54 0.05
N SER A 156 -12.55 -1.64 0.10
CA SER A 156 -11.77 -1.64 1.32
C SER A 156 -10.56 -0.76 1.20
N PHE A 157 -10.38 0.11 2.18
CA PHE A 157 -9.22 1.00 2.29
C PHE A 157 -8.34 0.46 3.40
N ARG A 158 -7.10 0.08 3.11
CA ARG A 158 -6.17 -0.42 4.12
C ARG A 158 -4.79 0.20 3.93
N LEU A 159 -4.06 0.31 5.02
CA LEU A 159 -2.66 0.76 5.01
C LEU A 159 -1.69 -0.41 4.74
N THR A 160 -2.15 -1.64 4.98
CA THR A 160 -1.40 -2.87 4.72
C THR A 160 -1.53 -3.31 3.27
N GLU A 161 -0.49 -3.98 2.75
CA GLU A 161 -0.51 -4.52 1.37
C GLU A 161 -1.40 -5.75 1.23
N ALA A 162 -1.54 -6.52 2.31
CA ALA A 162 -2.28 -7.77 2.33
C ALA A 162 -3.76 -7.52 2.03
N ALA A 163 -4.17 -7.88 0.82
CA ALA A 163 -5.57 -7.90 0.45
C ALA A 163 -6.29 -9.03 1.19
N PRO A 164 -7.57 -8.85 1.53
CA PRO A 164 -8.39 -9.99 1.94
C PRO A 164 -8.51 -11.03 0.81
N LYS A 165 -8.79 -12.29 1.18
CA LYS A 165 -9.07 -13.38 0.23
C LYS A 165 -10.21 -12.97 -0.71
N GLU A 166 -10.03 -13.19 -2.02
CA GLU A 166 -10.97 -12.80 -3.12
C GLU A 166 -11.06 -11.31 -3.44
N TRP A 167 -10.16 -10.47 -2.90
CA TRP A 167 -10.13 -9.04 -3.23
C TRP A 167 -8.98 -8.71 -4.18
N ARG A 168 -9.28 -7.90 -5.19
CA ARG A 168 -8.27 -7.34 -6.10
C ARG A 168 -7.89 -5.93 -5.70
N THR A 169 -6.65 -5.56 -5.96
CA THR A 169 -6.18 -4.19 -5.75
C THR A 169 -6.75 -3.32 -6.86
N LYS A 170 -7.57 -2.35 -6.50
CA LYS A 170 -8.20 -1.39 -7.41
C LYS A 170 -7.26 -0.25 -7.76
N MET A 171 -6.66 0.35 -6.74
CA MET A 171 -5.69 1.45 -6.89
C MET A 171 -4.86 1.62 -5.62
N VAL A 172 -3.72 2.30 -5.77
CA VAL A 172 -2.86 2.69 -4.66
C VAL A 172 -2.56 4.18 -4.75
N PHE A 173 -2.63 4.85 -3.61
CA PHE A 173 -2.22 6.24 -3.49
C PHE A 173 -1.43 6.47 -2.21
N TYR A 174 -0.65 7.54 -2.21
CA TYR A 174 0.13 8.00 -1.09
C TYR A 174 -0.42 9.32 -0.56
N ALA A 175 -0.55 9.38 0.76
CA ALA A 175 -0.93 10.55 1.53
C ALA A 175 0.10 10.74 2.66
N PHE A 176 -0.26 11.38 3.77
CA PHE A 176 0.66 11.64 4.89
C PHE A 176 0.16 11.00 6.19
N CYS A 177 1.10 10.46 7.00
CA CYS A 177 0.81 9.94 8.34
C CYS A 177 0.45 11.05 9.34
N HIS A 178 1.07 12.22 9.19
CA HIS A 178 0.92 13.37 10.08
C HIS A 178 0.49 14.60 9.29
N GLN A 179 0.04 15.62 10.02
CA GLN A 179 -0.40 16.87 9.41
C GLN A 179 0.76 17.53 8.66
N MET A 180 0.49 17.86 7.40
CA MET A 180 1.33 18.71 6.56
C MET A 180 0.62 20.04 6.28
N PRO A 181 1.33 21.11 5.88
CA PRO A 181 0.70 22.35 5.47
C PRO A 181 -0.38 22.12 4.42
N ASN A 182 -1.53 22.76 4.60
CA ASN A 182 -2.69 22.65 3.71
C ASN A 182 -3.28 21.24 3.57
N THR A 183 -3.07 20.35 4.55
CA THR A 183 -3.75 19.04 4.58
C THR A 183 -4.89 18.99 5.58
N VAL A 184 -5.84 18.10 5.32
CA VAL A 184 -6.97 17.77 6.21
C VAL A 184 -6.90 16.29 6.55
N ARG A 185 -7.27 15.94 7.78
CA ARG A 185 -7.36 14.56 8.24
C ARG A 185 -8.62 13.89 7.71
N TYR A 186 -8.46 12.70 7.16
CA TYR A 186 -9.52 11.81 6.72
C TYR A 186 -9.47 10.54 7.57
N ASP A 187 -10.52 10.30 8.35
CA ASP A 187 -10.61 9.15 9.24
C ASP A 187 -11.23 7.96 8.53
N ILE A 188 -10.60 6.80 8.70
CA ILE A 188 -11.08 5.51 8.22
C ILE A 188 -11.73 4.77 9.40
N SER A 189 -13.00 4.42 9.22
CA SER A 189 -13.77 3.62 10.18
C SER A 189 -14.29 2.36 9.50
N TYR A 190 -14.43 1.30 10.30
CA TYR A 190 -14.79 -0.03 9.83
C TYR A 190 -16.11 -0.45 10.46
N GLY A 191 -16.94 -1.15 9.70
CA GLY A 191 -18.15 -1.80 10.20
C GLY A 191 -18.10 -3.29 9.86
N MET A 192 -18.45 -4.14 10.82
CA MET A 192 -18.60 -5.58 10.60
C MET A 192 -20.04 -5.93 10.23
N ASN A 193 -20.22 -7.07 9.55
CA ASN A 193 -21.51 -7.70 9.22
C ASN A 193 -22.55 -6.77 8.55
N PRO A 194 -22.44 -6.50 7.23
CA PRO A 194 -21.33 -6.87 6.34
C PRO A 194 -20.11 -5.97 6.54
N PHE A 195 -18.93 -6.48 6.14
CA PHE A 195 -17.71 -5.68 6.15
C PHE A 195 -17.85 -4.44 5.28
N ARG A 196 -17.67 -3.26 5.87
CA ARG A 196 -17.81 -1.96 5.22
C ARG A 196 -16.76 -0.99 5.74
N ASN A 197 -16.34 -0.09 4.87
CA ASN A 197 -15.41 0.98 5.19
C ASN A 197 -16.10 2.32 5.01
N ARG A 198 -15.78 3.25 5.88
CA ARG A 198 -16.24 4.64 5.79
C ARG A 198 -15.05 5.56 5.92
N LEU A 199 -15.03 6.55 5.03
CA LEU A 199 -14.02 7.61 4.98
C LEU A 199 -14.73 8.94 5.21
N LEU A 200 -14.28 9.72 6.20
CA LEU A 200 -14.84 11.04 6.49
C LEU A 200 -13.73 12.05 6.77
N PRO A 201 -13.84 13.30 6.31
CA PRO A 201 -12.96 14.35 6.79
C PRO A 201 -13.28 14.65 8.26
N GLN A 202 -12.26 14.77 9.11
CA GLN A 202 -12.41 14.94 10.56
C GLN A 202 -13.34 16.11 10.92
N LYS A 203 -13.30 17.21 10.16
CA LYS A 203 -14.18 18.38 10.36
C LYS A 203 -15.66 18.11 10.10
N ALA A 204 -15.99 17.13 9.26
CA ALA A 204 -17.38 16.75 8.98
C ALA A 204 -17.92 15.68 9.94
N ALA A 205 -17.03 14.94 10.62
CA ALA A 205 -17.43 13.91 11.56
C ALA A 205 -18.29 14.47 12.71
N SER A 206 -18.01 15.69 13.17
CA SER A 206 -18.78 16.38 14.20
C SER A 206 -20.17 16.88 13.74
N GLN A 207 -20.40 16.97 12.43
CA GLN A 207 -21.67 17.45 11.86
C GLN A 207 -22.56 16.31 11.34
N ALA A 208 -22.09 15.07 11.38
CA ALA A 208 -22.84 13.93 10.88
C ALA A 208 -24.02 13.63 11.83
N LYS A 209 -25.24 14.03 11.43
CA LYS A 209 -26.50 13.65 12.10
C LYS A 209 -26.84 12.14 12.00
N ARG A 210 -25.93 11.32 11.46
CA ARG A 210 -26.18 9.91 11.16
C ARG A 210 -25.77 9.04 12.35
N ASP A 211 -26.50 7.96 12.57
CA ASP A 211 -26.14 6.97 13.59
C ASP A 211 -24.79 6.34 13.28
N ILE A 212 -23.81 6.61 14.14
CA ILE A 212 -22.44 6.09 14.03
C ILE A 212 -22.17 4.92 14.97
N SER A 213 -23.15 4.47 15.75
CA SER A 213 -22.98 3.42 16.77
C SER A 213 -22.48 2.09 16.21
N LYS A 214 -22.78 1.80 14.93
CA LYS A 214 -22.38 0.56 14.24
C LYS A 214 -21.01 0.63 13.56
N TRP A 215 -20.25 1.70 13.78
CA TRP A 215 -18.93 1.92 13.21
C TRP A 215 -17.89 1.90 14.31
N SER A 216 -16.92 1.00 14.21
CA SER A 216 -15.76 1.00 15.09
C SER A 216 -14.60 1.73 14.42
N VAL A 217 -13.90 2.52 15.22
CA VAL A 217 -12.56 3.01 14.87
C VAL A 217 -11.59 1.87 15.14
N SER A 218 -10.63 1.61 14.25
CA SER A 218 -9.57 0.63 14.55
C SER A 218 -8.90 0.99 15.87
N ARG A 219 -8.61 0.00 16.72
CA ARG A 219 -7.93 0.24 18.00
C ARG A 219 -6.49 0.74 17.80
N LYS A 220 -5.88 0.50 16.63
CA LYS A 220 -4.54 0.98 16.30
C LYS A 220 -4.64 2.38 15.69
N VAL A 221 -4.16 3.39 16.42
CA VAL A 221 -4.17 4.81 16.03
C VAL A 221 -3.61 5.03 14.62
N GLU A 222 -2.59 4.29 14.23
CA GLU A 222 -1.95 4.39 12.92
C GLU A 222 -2.86 3.94 11.77
N GLU A 223 -3.88 3.11 12.03
CA GLU A 223 -4.84 2.60 11.04
C GLU A 223 -6.12 3.45 10.94
N THR A 224 -6.18 4.56 11.67
CA THR A 224 -7.42 5.33 11.82
C THR A 224 -7.61 6.43 10.79
N GLY A 225 -6.64 6.70 9.92
CA GLY A 225 -6.80 7.75 8.91
C GLY A 225 -5.50 8.19 8.25
N PHE A 226 -5.61 9.21 7.40
CA PHE A 226 -4.49 9.82 6.71
C PHE A 226 -4.73 11.33 6.52
N TRP A 227 -3.67 12.08 6.25
CA TRP A 227 -3.73 13.49 5.90
C TRP A 227 -3.53 13.66 4.40
N ALA A 228 -4.48 14.33 3.73
CA ALA A 228 -4.43 14.59 2.30
C ALA A 228 -4.83 16.03 1.98
N PHE A 229 -4.59 16.48 0.75
CA PHE A 229 -4.89 17.85 0.36
C PHE A 229 -6.38 18.01 0.02
N PRO A 230 -7.08 19.02 0.55
CA PRO A 230 -8.44 19.34 0.11
C PRO A 230 -8.46 20.10 -1.22
N LEU A 231 -7.29 20.60 -1.67
CA LEU A 231 -7.11 21.37 -2.91
C LEU A 231 -5.99 20.76 -3.73
N HIS A 232 -6.03 20.98 -5.05
CA HIS A 232 -5.02 20.47 -5.96
C HIS A 232 -3.63 21.02 -5.63
N VAL A 233 -2.64 20.12 -5.60
CA VAL A 233 -1.20 20.46 -5.57
C VAL A 233 -0.48 19.77 -6.73
N THR A 234 0.65 20.32 -7.17
CA THR A 234 1.44 19.75 -8.25
C THR A 234 1.75 18.27 -8.01
N GLY A 235 1.47 17.43 -9.00
CA GLY A 235 1.69 15.98 -8.94
C GLY A 235 0.57 15.18 -8.28
N SER A 236 -0.37 15.82 -7.59
CA SER A 236 -1.51 15.13 -6.99
C SER A 236 -2.63 14.86 -8.00
N GLN A 237 -3.43 13.82 -7.72
CA GLN A 237 -4.60 13.44 -8.50
C GLN A 237 -5.87 13.60 -7.66
N LEU A 238 -6.96 14.00 -8.31
CA LEU A 238 -8.29 14.09 -7.70
C LEU A 238 -8.86 12.70 -7.40
N PHE A 239 -9.21 12.48 -6.13
CA PHE A 239 -9.97 11.33 -5.67
C PHE A 239 -11.33 11.79 -5.18
N ASN A 240 -12.33 11.02 -5.56
CA ASN A 240 -13.71 11.24 -5.18
C ASN A 240 -14.16 10.16 -4.22
N VAL A 241 -14.85 10.58 -3.16
CA VAL A 241 -15.48 9.66 -2.22
C VAL A 241 -16.98 9.67 -2.51
N ASP A 242 -17.45 8.54 -3.02
CA ASP A 242 -18.85 8.31 -3.31
C ASP A 242 -19.46 7.41 -2.25
N TRP A 243 -20.75 7.61 -1.99
CA TRP A 243 -21.51 6.87 -0.99
C TRP A 243 -22.84 6.37 -1.54
N THR A 244 -23.32 5.24 -1.04
CA THR A 244 -24.68 4.75 -1.28
C THR A 244 -25.31 4.22 0.01
N SER A 245 -26.63 4.34 0.15
CA SER A 245 -27.38 3.95 1.36
C SER A 245 -27.81 2.48 1.38
N GLY A 246 -27.78 1.78 0.25
CA GLY A 246 -28.34 0.43 0.13
C GLY A 246 -27.34 -0.60 -0.41
N PRO A 247 -26.52 -1.25 0.46
CA PRO A 247 -26.20 -0.93 1.86
C PRO A 247 -25.27 0.29 2.01
N ASP A 248 -25.13 0.82 3.24
CA ASP A 248 -24.23 1.92 3.61
C ASP A 248 -22.77 1.59 3.25
N ARG A 249 -22.31 2.12 2.10
CA ARG A 249 -21.00 1.83 1.51
C ARG A 249 -20.35 3.10 1.02
N TYR A 250 -19.03 3.15 1.15
CA TYR A 250 -18.19 4.19 0.57
C TYR A 250 -17.26 3.57 -0.46
N LYS A 251 -16.97 4.32 -1.52
CA LYS A 251 -15.96 3.97 -2.50
C LYS A 251 -15.06 5.15 -2.81
N ILE A 252 -13.83 4.84 -3.18
CA ILE A 252 -12.90 5.82 -3.74
C ILE A 252 -12.85 5.60 -5.25
N THR A 253 -13.05 6.68 -6.01
CA THR A 253 -13.01 6.65 -7.47
C THR A 253 -12.31 7.86 -8.03
N THR A 254 -11.71 7.70 -9.21
CA THR A 254 -11.21 8.79 -10.04
C THR A 254 -12.24 9.24 -11.08
N ASN A 255 -13.41 8.58 -11.14
CA ASN A 255 -14.48 8.93 -12.06
C ASN A 255 -15.02 10.34 -11.77
N PRO A 256 -15.16 11.21 -12.78
CA PRO A 256 -15.59 12.59 -12.58
C PRO A 256 -17.02 12.66 -12.04
N GLN A 257 -17.90 11.77 -12.52
CA GLN A 257 -19.29 11.67 -12.09
C GLN A 257 -19.52 10.41 -11.24
N PRO A 258 -20.38 10.48 -10.21
CA PRO A 258 -20.77 9.29 -9.46
C PRO A 258 -21.57 8.34 -10.35
N GLU A 259 -21.39 7.03 -10.15
CA GLU A 259 -22.21 6.01 -10.79
C GLU A 259 -23.68 6.09 -10.32
N TRP A 260 -24.58 5.45 -11.07
CA TRP A 260 -25.99 5.39 -10.69
C TRP A 260 -26.16 4.80 -9.27
N GLN A 261 -27.05 5.39 -8.46
CA GLN A 261 -27.24 5.13 -7.01
C GLN A 261 -26.10 5.53 -6.07
N TRP A 262 -25.03 6.13 -6.59
CA TRP A 262 -23.98 6.72 -5.77
C TRP A 262 -24.13 8.23 -5.68
N THR A 263 -23.80 8.79 -4.53
CA THR A 263 -23.80 10.23 -4.26
C THR A 263 -22.39 10.66 -3.88
N ARG A 264 -21.87 11.68 -4.56
CA ARG A 264 -20.57 12.30 -4.24
C ARG A 264 -20.65 12.94 -2.85
N CYS A 265 -19.81 12.49 -1.92
CA CYS A 265 -19.70 13.10 -0.59
C CYS A 265 -18.73 14.27 -0.59
N PHE A 266 -17.49 14.00 -0.96
CA PHE A 266 -16.40 14.97 -0.99
C PHE A 266 -15.30 14.49 -1.93
N ASN A 267 -14.29 15.31 -2.10
CA ASN A 267 -13.08 14.97 -2.82
C ASN A 267 -11.84 15.34 -2.00
N PHE A 268 -10.72 14.78 -2.42
CA PHE A 268 -9.39 15.10 -1.90
C PHE A 268 -8.36 14.85 -2.99
N PHE A 269 -7.14 15.32 -2.76
CA PHE A 269 -6.01 15.15 -3.66
C PHE A 269 -4.89 14.38 -2.94
N ALA A 270 -4.36 13.37 -3.61
CA ALA A 270 -3.28 12.52 -3.12
C ALA A 270 -2.37 12.08 -4.29
N PHE A 271 -1.26 11.42 -4.02
CA PHE A 271 -0.29 11.02 -5.05
C PHE A 271 -0.54 9.59 -5.51
N THR A 272 -0.80 9.36 -6.79
CA THR A 272 -0.98 8.00 -7.30
C THR A 272 0.36 7.28 -7.48
N ALA A 273 0.35 5.99 -7.23
CA ALA A 273 1.51 5.14 -7.42
C ALA A 273 1.11 3.81 -8.07
N ASN A 274 2.01 3.32 -8.92
CA ASN A 274 1.88 2.03 -9.57
C ASN A 274 2.89 1.06 -8.97
N LYS A 275 2.56 -0.22 -9.03
CA LYS A 275 3.44 -1.31 -8.61
C LYS A 275 4.24 -1.78 -9.82
N PHE A 276 5.52 -2.00 -9.60
CA PHE A 276 6.48 -2.47 -10.58
C PHE A 276 7.12 -3.76 -10.07
N HIS A 277 7.28 -4.73 -10.95
CA HIS A 277 7.92 -6.00 -10.69
C HIS A 277 9.21 -6.08 -11.49
N VAL A 278 10.30 -6.48 -10.84
CA VAL A 278 11.59 -6.69 -11.49
C VAL A 278 11.77 -8.19 -11.67
N LEU A 279 11.91 -8.59 -12.92
CA LEU A 279 12.01 -9.97 -13.36
C LEU A 279 13.44 -10.26 -13.84
N GLU A 280 13.92 -11.47 -13.59
CA GLU A 280 15.23 -11.97 -13.99
C GLU A 280 15.04 -13.27 -14.78
N CYS A 281 15.64 -13.34 -15.97
CA CYS A 281 15.88 -14.59 -16.68
C CYS A 281 17.37 -14.93 -16.53
N LYS A 282 17.72 -16.20 -16.29
CA LYS A 282 19.10 -16.62 -16.01
C LYS A 282 19.86 -17.08 -17.25
N ASP A 283 19.16 -17.58 -18.25
CA ASP A 283 19.75 -18.15 -19.47
C ASP A 283 18.85 -17.78 -20.65
N PRO A 284 19.16 -16.71 -21.38
CA PRO A 284 20.26 -15.76 -21.17
C PRO A 284 20.01 -14.81 -19.99
N LEU A 285 21.07 -14.27 -19.36
CA LEU A 285 20.92 -13.35 -18.21
C LEU A 285 20.24 -12.04 -18.64
N CYS A 286 18.92 -11.96 -18.44
CA CYS A 286 18.08 -10.83 -18.85
C CYS A 286 17.32 -10.24 -17.66
N TYR A 287 16.96 -8.97 -17.78
CA TYR A 287 16.13 -8.28 -16.78
C TYR A 287 15.00 -7.56 -17.46
N LYS A 288 13.82 -7.60 -16.84
CA LYS A 288 12.60 -6.95 -17.31
C LYS A 288 11.91 -6.24 -16.14
N ILE A 289 11.28 -5.11 -16.41
CA ILE A 289 10.51 -4.39 -15.41
C ILE A 289 9.09 -4.25 -15.95
N VAL A 290 8.13 -4.85 -15.27
CA VAL A 290 6.72 -4.81 -15.67
C VAL A 290 5.91 -4.00 -14.66
N GLU A 291 4.98 -3.20 -15.17
CA GLU A 291 4.04 -2.43 -14.39
C GLU A 291 2.73 -3.21 -14.21
N GLY A 292 2.24 -3.29 -12.99
CA GLY A 292 0.99 -3.98 -12.68
C GLY A 292 0.86 -4.30 -11.19
N HIS A 293 -0.38 -4.45 -10.71
CA HIS A 293 -0.63 -4.94 -9.35
C HIS A 293 -0.45 -6.46 -9.23
N THR A 294 -0.55 -7.16 -10.35
CA THR A 294 -0.28 -8.57 -10.52
C THR A 294 0.78 -8.75 -11.61
N VAL A 295 1.53 -9.84 -11.52
CA VAL A 295 2.56 -10.15 -12.52
C VAL A 295 1.98 -10.85 -13.75
N GLY A 296 0.87 -11.58 -13.56
CA GLY A 296 0.22 -12.40 -14.59
C GLY A 296 1.20 -13.27 -15.36
N ASN A 297 1.03 -13.34 -16.68
CA ASN A 297 1.83 -14.17 -17.58
C ASN A 297 3.27 -13.65 -17.77
N ALA A 298 3.72 -12.65 -17.00
CA ALA A 298 5.09 -12.15 -17.11
C ALA A 298 6.11 -12.98 -16.31
N ILE A 299 5.66 -13.90 -15.45
CA ILE A 299 6.53 -14.86 -14.72
C ILE A 299 6.36 -16.27 -15.26
N GLY A 300 7.36 -17.12 -15.03
CA GLY A 300 7.36 -18.49 -15.54
C GLY A 300 8.01 -18.57 -16.92
N LEU A 301 7.67 -19.62 -17.67
CA LEU A 301 8.16 -19.81 -19.03
C LEU A 301 7.41 -18.89 -20.00
N ASP A 302 8.15 -18.11 -20.78
CA ASP A 302 7.58 -17.30 -21.85
C ASP A 302 7.42 -18.10 -23.17
N GLU A 303 6.97 -17.41 -24.23
CA GLU A 303 6.76 -18.01 -25.56
C GLU A 303 8.03 -18.59 -26.20
N ASN A 304 9.22 -18.18 -25.73
CA ASN A 304 10.51 -18.68 -26.18
C ASN A 304 11.03 -19.81 -25.28
N GLY A 305 10.32 -20.14 -24.21
CA GLY A 305 10.75 -21.10 -23.20
C GLY A 305 11.73 -20.52 -22.17
N ASP A 306 11.88 -19.19 -22.12
CA ASP A 306 12.74 -18.53 -21.15
C ASP A 306 12.02 -18.43 -19.80
N GLN A 307 12.68 -18.89 -18.73
CA GLN A 307 12.13 -18.83 -17.37
C GLN A 307 12.39 -17.44 -16.75
N TRP A 308 11.31 -16.75 -16.39
CA TRP A 308 11.33 -15.44 -15.71
C TRP A 308 10.95 -15.56 -14.23
N ASP A 309 11.90 -15.21 -13.37
CA ASP A 309 11.75 -15.19 -11.92
C ASP A 309 11.49 -13.74 -11.43
N CYS A 310 10.49 -13.52 -10.56
CA CYS A 310 10.26 -12.22 -9.96
C CYS A 310 11.17 -12.02 -8.73
N ILE A 311 12.20 -11.19 -8.86
CA ILE A 311 13.24 -11.04 -7.82
C ILE A 311 12.92 -9.97 -6.77
N LEU A 312 12.16 -8.93 -7.14
CA LEU A 312 11.68 -7.90 -6.22
C LEU A 312 10.52 -7.12 -6.84
N ALA A 313 9.81 -6.35 -6.01
CA ALA A 313 8.77 -5.43 -6.45
C ALA A 313 8.80 -4.12 -5.64
N PHE A 314 8.33 -3.04 -6.24
CA PHE A 314 8.31 -1.72 -5.62
C PHE A 314 7.14 -0.87 -6.12
N TYR A 315 6.79 0.17 -5.37
CA TYR A 315 5.86 1.21 -5.78
C TYR A 315 6.62 2.49 -6.10
N ALA A 316 6.23 3.12 -7.21
CA ALA A 316 6.73 4.43 -7.62
C ALA A 316 5.57 5.29 -8.12
N PHE A 317 5.74 6.62 -8.11
CA PHE A 317 4.65 7.52 -8.47
C PHE A 317 4.39 7.54 -9.98
N LYS A 318 3.12 7.72 -10.35
CA LYS A 318 2.70 7.84 -11.75
C LYS A 318 2.95 9.24 -12.31
N THR A 319 2.97 10.25 -11.45
CA THR A 319 3.14 11.66 -11.78
C THR A 319 4.31 12.23 -11.00
N GLN A 320 4.89 13.33 -11.50
CA GLN A 320 5.98 14.00 -10.80
C GLN A 320 5.48 14.59 -9.48
N VAL A 321 5.99 14.06 -8.37
CA VAL A 321 5.80 14.57 -7.01
C VAL A 321 7.00 15.47 -6.65
N PRO A 322 6.84 16.51 -5.81
CA PRO A 322 7.97 17.33 -5.36
C PRO A 322 9.14 16.47 -4.86
N GLY A 323 10.33 16.69 -5.44
CA GLY A 323 11.54 15.93 -5.09
C GLY A 323 11.78 14.65 -5.86
N THR A 324 10.90 14.28 -6.77
CA THR A 324 11.06 13.08 -7.59
C THR A 324 11.62 13.41 -8.95
N ASN A 325 12.44 12.50 -9.46
CA ASN A 325 12.92 12.49 -10.84
C ASN A 325 12.11 11.49 -11.66
N ARG A 326 11.96 11.78 -12.94
CA ARG A 326 11.38 10.85 -13.91
C ARG A 326 12.42 9.80 -14.28
N TYR A 327 12.02 8.53 -14.31
CA TYR A 327 12.81 7.42 -14.81
C TYR A 327 12.05 6.74 -15.95
N CYS A 328 12.68 6.65 -17.11
CA CYS A 328 12.16 6.01 -18.30
C CYS A 328 12.79 4.63 -18.45
N ILE A 329 11.95 3.61 -18.66
CA ILE A 329 12.34 2.24 -18.95
C ILE A 329 12.18 2.02 -20.44
N GLN A 330 13.26 1.60 -21.09
CA GLN A 330 13.26 1.24 -22.50
C GLN A 330 13.64 -0.24 -22.63
N GLN A 331 13.09 -0.88 -23.64
CA GLN A 331 13.35 -2.27 -23.96
C GLN A 331 13.84 -2.43 -25.39
N GLN A 332 14.72 -3.40 -25.61
CA GLN A 332 15.18 -3.81 -26.93
C GLN A 332 15.33 -5.34 -26.92
N TYR A 333 15.12 -5.97 -28.07
CA TYR A 333 15.35 -7.40 -28.24
C TYR A 333 16.44 -7.63 -29.29
N GLU A 334 17.67 -7.97 -28.90
CA GLU A 334 18.73 -8.39 -29.85
C GLU A 334 20.00 -8.98 -29.18
N PRO A 335 20.37 -10.26 -29.36
CA PRO A 335 19.51 -11.40 -29.69
C PRO A 335 18.55 -11.78 -28.55
N HIS A 336 18.70 -11.15 -27.38
CA HIS A 336 17.96 -11.43 -26.15
C HIS A 336 17.31 -10.15 -25.61
N TYR A 337 16.41 -10.29 -24.64
CA TYR A 337 15.71 -9.18 -24.02
C TYR A 337 16.67 -8.27 -23.24
N ARG A 338 16.61 -6.96 -23.48
CA ARG A 338 17.45 -5.95 -22.83
C ARG A 338 16.59 -4.84 -22.28
N THR A 339 16.92 -4.44 -21.06
CA THR A 339 16.33 -3.26 -20.40
C THR A 339 17.35 -2.14 -20.33
N ARG A 340 16.90 -0.90 -20.49
CA ARG A 340 17.65 0.33 -20.22
C ARG A 340 16.85 1.25 -19.32
N ILE A 341 17.53 1.89 -18.39
CA ILE A 341 16.92 2.82 -17.42
C ILE A 341 17.65 4.16 -17.52
N GLY A 342 16.91 5.24 -17.78
CA GLY A 342 17.44 6.60 -17.87
C GLY A 342 16.52 7.63 -17.24
N MET A 343 17.01 8.84 -16.99
CA MET A 343 16.18 9.96 -16.50
C MET A 343 15.54 10.79 -17.61
N GLU A 344 15.99 10.58 -18.84
CA GLU A 344 15.46 11.23 -20.03
C GLU A 344 14.97 10.16 -21.01
N PRO A 345 13.82 10.40 -21.68
CA PRO A 345 13.43 9.62 -22.84
C PRO A 345 14.55 9.70 -23.85
N SER A 346 15.10 8.56 -24.24
CA SER A 346 16.17 8.57 -25.23
C SER A 346 15.59 9.08 -26.55
N GLN A 347 16.17 10.14 -27.11
CA GLN A 347 15.86 10.58 -28.48
C GLN A 347 16.22 9.50 -29.53
N SER A 348 16.86 8.40 -29.11
CA SER A 348 17.40 7.33 -29.93
C SER A 348 16.38 6.21 -30.24
N ALA A 349 15.17 6.56 -30.70
CA ALA A 349 14.36 5.60 -31.48
C ALA A 349 15.18 4.97 -32.65
N SER A 350 16.26 5.65 -33.06
CA SER A 350 17.23 5.25 -34.08
C SER A 350 18.06 3.98 -33.80
N LYS A 351 17.93 3.30 -32.64
CA LYS A 351 18.69 2.07 -32.34
C LYS A 351 17.84 0.89 -31.86
N GLY A 352 16.54 0.86 -32.19
CA GLY A 352 15.66 -0.27 -31.85
C GLY A 352 15.24 -0.33 -30.37
N TRP A 353 15.54 0.70 -29.57
CA TRP A 353 15.01 0.86 -28.22
C TRP A 353 13.58 1.39 -28.29
N LEU A 354 12.67 0.69 -27.62
CA LEU A 354 11.26 1.04 -27.49
C LEU A 354 10.99 1.54 -26.06
N ASP A 355 10.30 2.66 -25.93
CA ASP A 355 9.80 3.10 -24.63
C ASP A 355 8.79 2.08 -24.09
N HIS A 356 9.01 1.60 -22.86
CA HIS A 356 8.17 0.59 -22.24
C HIS A 356 7.24 1.19 -21.20
N THR A 357 7.80 1.87 -20.20
CA THR A 357 7.05 2.55 -19.14
C THR A 357 7.92 3.65 -18.51
N GLU A 358 7.31 4.52 -17.71
CA GLU A 358 7.99 5.52 -16.90
C GLU A 358 7.42 5.58 -15.48
N PHE A 359 8.25 6.00 -14.53
CA PHE A 359 7.83 6.22 -13.16
C PHE A 359 8.62 7.35 -12.52
N TYR A 360 8.11 7.86 -11.39
CA TYR A 360 8.75 8.93 -10.64
C TYR A 360 9.18 8.42 -9.26
N ALA A 361 10.45 8.62 -8.92
CA ALA A 361 11.05 8.17 -7.67
C ALA A 361 12.02 9.22 -7.11
N PHE A 362 12.39 9.11 -5.84
CA PHE A 362 13.33 10.05 -5.23
C PHE A 362 14.78 9.67 -5.57
N ASP A 363 15.65 10.66 -5.72
CA ASP A 363 17.11 10.48 -5.78
C ASP A 363 17.77 10.54 -4.39
N THR A 364 16.97 10.90 -3.37
CA THR A 364 17.38 11.06 -1.99
C THR A 364 16.53 10.16 -1.09
N ALA A 365 17.13 9.62 -0.04
CA ALA A 365 16.43 8.73 0.90
C ALA A 365 15.24 9.44 1.56
N MET A 366 14.06 8.81 1.50
CA MET A 366 12.83 9.30 2.13
C MET A 366 12.26 8.26 3.11
N PRO A 367 11.53 8.69 4.16
CA PRO A 367 10.90 7.74 5.10
C PRO A 367 9.99 6.75 4.36
N GLY A 368 10.09 5.48 4.74
CA GLY A 368 9.31 4.40 4.12
C GLY A 368 9.84 3.94 2.76
N THR A 369 10.92 4.52 2.23
CA THR A 369 11.54 4.04 0.99
C THR A 369 12.58 2.95 1.23
N CYS A 370 12.97 2.25 0.18
CA CYS A 370 14.12 1.37 0.07
C CYS A 370 15.06 1.90 -1.02
N LYS A 371 16.34 1.53 -0.96
CA LYS A 371 17.32 1.91 -1.97
C LYS A 371 17.40 0.83 -3.04
N LEU A 372 17.22 1.21 -4.31
CA LEU A 372 17.54 0.38 -5.47
C LEU A 372 18.70 1.00 -6.24
N ASN A 373 19.67 0.17 -6.62
CA ASN A 373 20.77 0.58 -7.49
C ASN A 373 20.39 0.25 -8.94
N ALA A 374 20.37 1.26 -9.80
CA ALA A 374 20.38 1.05 -11.24
C ALA A 374 21.80 0.69 -11.65
N GLN A 375 21.99 -0.57 -12.02
CA GLN A 375 23.26 -1.12 -12.44
C GLN A 375 23.25 -1.35 -13.95
N TYR A 376 24.41 -1.22 -14.57
CA TYR A 376 24.57 -1.44 -16.01
C TYR A 376 25.80 -2.30 -16.31
N THR A 377 25.78 -3.00 -17.43
CA THR A 377 26.95 -3.74 -17.94
C THR A 377 27.79 -2.84 -18.85
N VAL A 378 29.11 -2.80 -18.58
CA VAL A 378 30.06 -2.02 -19.41
C VAL A 378 30.52 -2.82 -20.64
N ARG A 379 30.37 -4.15 -20.60
CA ARG A 379 30.73 -5.09 -21.67
C ARG A 379 29.64 -6.16 -21.77
N SER A 380 29.33 -6.60 -22.98
CA SER A 380 28.37 -7.70 -23.20
C SER A 380 28.94 -9.01 -22.63
N THR A 381 28.08 -9.84 -22.02
CA THR A 381 28.39 -11.21 -21.59
C THR A 381 28.69 -12.15 -22.74
N GLU A 382 28.11 -11.88 -23.92
CA GLU A 382 27.92 -12.88 -24.98
C GLU A 382 28.37 -12.43 -26.36
N ALA A 383 28.68 -11.15 -26.57
CA ALA A 383 28.93 -10.63 -27.91
C ALA A 383 30.41 -10.31 -28.20
N TYR A 384 30.91 -10.89 -29.31
CA TYR A 384 32.04 -10.38 -30.09
C TYR A 384 31.75 -9.00 -30.73
N SER A 385 30.54 -8.44 -30.55
CA SER A 385 30.20 -7.07 -30.92
C SER A 385 30.35 -6.11 -29.74
N LEU A 386 30.98 -4.96 -30.00
CA LEU A 386 30.90 -3.80 -29.13
C LEU A 386 29.42 -3.34 -29.10
N SER A 387 28.82 -3.32 -27.89
CA SER A 387 27.44 -2.91 -27.54
C SER A 387 26.39 -4.03 -27.53
N ALA A 388 25.49 -4.10 -26.53
CA ALA A 388 24.82 -2.98 -25.89
C ALA A 388 24.74 -3.04 -24.36
N GLU A 389 24.62 -1.86 -23.75
CA GLU A 389 24.33 -1.68 -22.33
C GLU A 389 23.05 -2.43 -21.94
N GLN A 390 23.11 -3.20 -20.86
CA GLN A 390 21.95 -3.80 -20.22
C GLN A 390 21.86 -3.27 -18.80
N PHE A 391 20.64 -2.99 -18.34
CA PHE A 391 20.36 -2.47 -17.03
C PHE A 391 19.64 -3.50 -16.16
N ARG A 392 19.85 -3.38 -14.86
CA ARG A 392 19.03 -4.03 -13.83
C ARG A 392 18.80 -3.08 -12.66
N LEU A 393 17.70 -3.30 -11.94
CA LEU A 393 17.50 -2.75 -10.61
C LEU A 393 17.84 -3.82 -9.59
N TYR A 394 18.73 -3.49 -8.65
CA TYR A 394 19.18 -4.45 -7.65
C TYR A 394 19.43 -3.79 -6.29
N VAL A 395 19.20 -4.54 -5.23
CA VAL A 395 19.36 -4.06 -3.84
C VAL A 395 20.83 -4.07 -3.41
N LYS A 396 21.57 -5.09 -3.82
CA LYS A 396 22.99 -5.27 -3.44
C LYS A 396 23.90 -4.43 -4.32
N ASP A 397 25.11 -4.21 -3.82
CA ASP A 397 26.20 -3.63 -4.61
C ASP A 397 26.51 -4.49 -5.84
N PRO A 398 27.00 -3.90 -6.94
CA PRO A 398 27.26 -4.62 -8.17
C PRO A 398 28.40 -5.62 -7.99
N TRP A 399 28.35 -6.71 -8.74
CA TRP A 399 29.41 -7.72 -8.80
C TRP A 399 29.68 -8.14 -10.24
N GLY A 400 30.87 -8.68 -10.48
CA GLY A 400 31.28 -9.11 -11.82
C GLY A 400 31.38 -7.95 -12.80
N GLN A 401 30.61 -8.03 -13.89
CA GLN A 401 30.60 -7.05 -14.99
C GLN A 401 29.64 -5.86 -14.79
N TRP A 402 28.91 -5.86 -13.68
CA TRP A 402 27.94 -4.81 -13.38
C TRP A 402 28.66 -3.63 -12.72
N GLU A 403 28.22 -2.42 -13.06
CA GLU A 403 28.64 -1.18 -12.41
C GLU A 403 27.42 -0.39 -11.94
N ASN A 404 27.56 0.36 -10.87
CA ASN A 404 26.52 1.28 -10.40
C ASN A 404 26.45 2.49 -11.33
N LYS A 405 25.26 2.81 -11.84
CA LYS A 405 25.04 4.07 -12.57
C LYS A 405 24.48 5.16 -11.66
N PHE A 406 23.41 4.85 -10.95
CA PHE A 406 22.77 5.73 -9.97
C PHE A 406 21.94 4.91 -8.98
N ALA A 407 21.55 5.54 -7.88
CA ALA A 407 20.59 4.99 -6.94
C ALA A 407 19.27 5.74 -7.05
N LEU A 408 18.18 5.04 -6.76
CA LEU A 408 16.85 5.60 -6.63
C LEU A 408 16.18 5.05 -5.38
N TYR A 409 15.26 5.83 -4.83
CA TYR A 409 14.54 5.53 -3.59
C TYR A 409 13.05 5.42 -3.89
N VAL A 410 12.54 4.21 -3.73
CA VAL A 410 11.15 3.79 -4.03
C VAL A 410 10.53 3.14 -2.81
N PHE A 411 9.23 2.91 -2.80
CA PHE A 411 8.59 2.21 -1.68
C PHE A 411 8.61 0.71 -1.94
N PRO A 412 9.07 -0.15 -1.02
CA PRO A 412 9.10 -1.58 -1.25
C PRO A 412 7.67 -2.14 -1.36
N ALA A 413 7.48 -3.14 -2.22
CA ALA A 413 6.30 -3.99 -2.18
C ALA A 413 6.65 -5.26 -1.39
N SER A 414 5.85 -5.57 -0.37
CA SER A 414 6.09 -6.73 0.50
C SER A 414 5.45 -8.01 -0.01
N ASP A 415 4.57 -7.90 -1.00
CA ASP A 415 3.77 -9.00 -1.53
C ASP A 415 3.85 -9.02 -3.06
N VAL A 416 3.62 -10.17 -3.69
CA VAL A 416 3.51 -10.32 -5.14
C VAL A 416 2.29 -11.17 -5.44
N LYS A 417 1.34 -10.58 -6.17
CA LYS A 417 0.15 -11.29 -6.62
C LYS A 417 0.34 -11.81 -8.03
N ILE A 418 -0.21 -12.99 -8.26
CA ILE A 418 -0.23 -13.66 -9.56
C ILE A 418 -1.70 -13.67 -9.98
N THR A 419 -1.98 -13.27 -11.22
CA THR A 419 -3.26 -13.62 -11.84
C THR A 419 -3.06 -14.99 -12.45
N GLU A 420 -3.88 -15.96 -12.03
CA GLU A 420 -4.09 -17.17 -12.83
C GLU A 420 -4.57 -16.69 -14.20
N GLY A 421 -3.92 -17.15 -15.27
CA GLY A 421 -4.28 -16.71 -16.62
C GLY A 421 -5.76 -17.05 -16.88
N ASP A 422 -6.52 -16.07 -17.36
CA ASP A 422 -7.90 -16.26 -17.83
C ASP A 422 -7.95 -17.15 -19.10
#